data_AF-A0A4R6C3S7-F1
#
_entry.id   AF-A0A4R6C3S7-F1
#
_cell.length_a   1.000
_cell.length_b   1.000
_cell.length_c   1.000
_cell.angle_alpha   90.00
_cell.angle_beta   90.00
_cell.angle_gamma   90.00
#
_symmetry.space_group_name_H-M   'P 1'
#
loop_
_entity.id
_entity.type
_entity.pdbx_description
1 polymer ?
#
loop_
_entity_poly.entity_id
_entity_poly.type
_entity_poly.pdbx_seq_one_letter_code
_entity_poly.pdbx_strand_id
1 'polypeptide(L)'
;MKISKYEQWLILGSLLYVIYFGSILIICFPGKVIEIVAAMIGLLSVVSTGYGAYLGAKIAGDNATKLMKEQVIMSDLNAKTNKNLEFLNEFQVFTKNPLLNVNPSDNFLGKKLMSYEFFMRENVNLNSRLIELNSKDYDVSSIIKFPFESWLKISNTIYNQISRIDKMIPIILSNYILQKEKINKELYIIETAELSLSNLTLAMEENKVLEFRYHILYKPKKPFDLKRYYNRDCIINIDSKDLYNHYENELYNVIKEYLKLLVIFLKHYEKMKFKEPTDLIKYSSEYYSL
;
A
#
# COMPACT_ATOMS: atom_id res chain seq x y z
N MET A 1 -9.10 -29.52 2.51
CA MET A 1 -10.37 -29.34 3.25
C MET A 1 -10.05 -29.27 4.74
N LYS A 2 -10.23 -28.12 5.41
CA LYS A 2 -10.11 -28.04 6.87
C LYS A 2 -11.52 -28.09 7.45
N ILE A 3 -11.90 -29.24 8.01
CA ILE A 3 -13.09 -29.32 8.86
C ILE A 3 -12.86 -28.32 10.00
N SER A 4 -13.81 -27.43 10.21
CA SER A 4 -13.67 -26.43 11.28
C SER A 4 -13.57 -27.15 12.63
N LYS A 5 -12.85 -26.58 13.59
CA LYS A 5 -12.77 -27.17 14.94
C LYS A 5 -14.17 -27.42 15.52
N TYR A 6 -15.13 -26.55 15.20
CA TYR A 6 -16.52 -26.66 15.65
C TYR A 6 -17.24 -27.89 15.07
N GLU A 7 -17.07 -28.17 13.78
CA GLU A 7 -17.65 -29.36 13.13
C GLU A 7 -17.06 -30.66 13.70
N GLN A 8 -15.77 -30.68 14.05
CA GLN A 8 -15.14 -31.83 14.71
C GLN A 8 -15.74 -32.10 16.10
N TRP A 9 -15.94 -31.05 16.90
CA TRP A 9 -16.58 -31.17 18.22
C TRP A 9 -18.03 -31.63 18.14
N LEU A 10 -18.77 -31.20 17.10
CA LEU A 10 -20.14 -31.64 16.84
C LEU A 10 -20.24 -33.14 16.52
N ILE A 11 -19.32 -33.67 15.71
CA ILE A 11 -19.26 -35.10 15.38
C ILE A 11 -18.90 -35.92 16.63
N LEU A 12 -17.90 -35.46 17.40
CA LEU A 12 -17.49 -36.17 18.62
C LEU A 12 -18.59 -36.16 19.69
N GLY A 13 -19.25 -35.03 19.88
CA GLY A 13 -20.34 -34.86 20.84
C GLY A 13 -21.57 -35.68 20.49
N SER A 14 -21.94 -35.78 19.21
CA SER A 14 -23.08 -36.62 18.78
C SER A 14 -22.80 -38.11 18.96
N LEU A 15 -21.57 -38.56 18.72
CA LEU A 15 -21.14 -39.94 18.95
C LEU A 15 -21.20 -40.32 20.44
N LEU A 16 -20.70 -39.44 21.31
CA LEU A 16 -20.77 -39.64 22.77
C LEU A 16 -22.22 -39.64 23.27
N TYR A 17 -23.08 -38.78 22.71
CA TYR A 17 -24.49 -38.72 23.05
C TYR A 17 -25.23 -40.01 22.68
N VAL A 18 -24.98 -40.57 21.50
CA VAL A 18 -25.59 -41.84 21.05
C VAL A 18 -25.16 -43.01 21.93
N ILE A 19 -23.87 -43.08 22.30
CA ILE A 19 -23.36 -44.11 23.21
C ILE A 19 -24.00 -43.98 24.60
N TYR A 20 -24.03 -42.76 25.15
CA TYR A 20 -24.60 -42.48 26.46
C TYR A 20 -26.10 -42.79 26.51
N PHE A 21 -26.86 -42.30 25.54
CA PHE A 21 -28.31 -42.52 25.49
C PHE A 21 -28.67 -44.00 25.20
N GLY A 22 -27.90 -44.67 24.33
CA GLY A 22 -28.02 -46.11 24.11
C GLY A 22 -27.77 -46.92 25.37
N SER A 23 -26.77 -46.55 26.17
CA SER A 23 -26.48 -47.24 27.44
C SER A 23 -27.60 -47.09 28.47
N ILE A 24 -28.26 -45.93 28.56
CA ILE A 24 -29.42 -45.72 29.43
C ILE A 24 -30.60 -46.60 29.00
N LEU A 25 -30.89 -46.68 27.71
CA LEU A 25 -32.00 -47.49 27.21
C LEU A 25 -31.81 -48.99 27.47
N ILE A 26 -30.58 -49.49 27.37
CA ILE A 26 -30.25 -50.89 27.68
C ILE A 26 -30.49 -51.21 29.17
N ILE A 27 -30.20 -50.25 30.06
CA ILE A 27 -30.46 -50.40 31.51
C ILE A 27 -31.96 -50.37 31.81
N CYS A 28 -32.73 -49.48 31.17
CA CYS A 28 -34.17 -49.34 31.41
C CYS A 28 -35.01 -50.48 30.80
N PHE A 29 -34.55 -51.11 29.72
CA PHE A 29 -35.27 -52.17 29.01
C PHE A 29 -34.40 -53.43 28.82
N PRO A 30 -34.04 -54.12 29.92
CA PRO A 30 -33.25 -55.34 29.85
C PRO A 30 -34.04 -56.41 29.08
N GLY A 31 -33.45 -56.94 28.00
CA GLY A 31 -34.06 -57.94 27.12
C GLY A 31 -34.42 -57.45 25.71
N LYS A 32 -34.40 -56.13 25.46
CA LYS A 32 -34.69 -55.52 24.14
C LYS A 32 -33.47 -54.93 23.44
N VAL A 33 -32.27 -55.44 23.76
CA VAL A 33 -30.99 -54.87 23.31
C VAL A 33 -30.91 -54.77 21.78
N ILE A 34 -31.36 -55.80 21.05
CA ILE A 34 -31.31 -55.83 19.58
C ILE A 34 -32.20 -54.72 18.98
N GLU A 35 -33.40 -54.52 19.53
CA GLU A 35 -34.36 -53.50 19.07
C GLU A 35 -33.83 -52.09 19.32
N ILE A 36 -33.19 -51.87 20.47
CA ILE A 36 -32.59 -50.59 20.86
C ILE A 36 -31.40 -50.25 19.95
N VAL A 37 -30.54 -51.23 19.66
CA VAL A 37 -29.41 -51.05 18.72
C VAL A 37 -29.92 -50.77 17.30
N ALA A 38 -30.94 -51.49 16.84
CA ALA A 38 -31.56 -51.24 15.54
C ALA A 38 -32.16 -49.84 15.42
N ALA A 39 -32.84 -49.35 16.47
CA ALA A 39 -33.39 -48.00 16.53
C ALA A 39 -32.28 -46.92 16.49
N MET A 40 -31.16 -47.13 17.18
CA MET A 40 -30.02 -46.21 17.16
C MET A 40 -29.33 -46.17 15.80
N ILE A 41 -29.14 -47.33 15.15
CA ILE A 41 -28.62 -47.39 13.79
C ILE A 41 -29.56 -46.67 12.83
N GLY A 42 -30.88 -46.87 12.94
CA GLY A 42 -31.86 -46.15 12.12
C GLY A 42 -31.80 -44.63 12.29
N LEU A 43 -31.67 -44.14 13.54
CA LEU A 43 -31.50 -42.72 13.84
C LEU A 43 -30.19 -42.17 13.25
N LEU A 44 -29.08 -42.88 13.42
CA LEU A 44 -27.79 -42.51 12.82
C LEU A 44 -27.86 -42.47 11.29
N SER A 45 -28.57 -43.41 10.66
CA SER A 45 -28.78 -43.42 9.21
C SER A 45 -29.56 -42.18 8.76
N VAL A 46 -30.65 -41.83 9.42
CA VAL A 46 -31.45 -40.62 9.10
C VAL A 46 -30.63 -39.35 9.27
N VAL A 47 -29.89 -39.22 10.37
CA VAL A 47 -29.02 -38.07 10.64
C VAL A 47 -27.87 -38.00 9.62
N SER A 48 -27.25 -39.13 9.29
CA SER A 48 -26.17 -39.20 8.29
C SER A 48 -26.66 -38.76 6.91
N THR A 49 -27.84 -39.20 6.48
CA THR A 49 -28.43 -38.79 5.19
C THR A 49 -28.77 -37.30 5.19
N GLY A 50 -29.40 -36.79 6.25
CA GLY A 50 -29.75 -35.37 6.36
C GLY A 50 -28.53 -34.45 6.41
N TYR A 51 -27.51 -34.81 7.19
CA TYR A 51 -26.27 -34.04 7.31
C TYR A 51 -25.42 -34.11 6.03
N GLY A 52 -25.35 -35.28 5.39
CA GLY A 52 -24.70 -35.45 4.08
C GLY A 52 -25.37 -34.61 2.99
N ALA A 53 -26.71 -34.58 2.96
CA ALA A 53 -27.47 -33.72 2.05
C ALA A 53 -27.23 -32.23 2.34
N TYR A 54 -27.20 -31.81 3.61
CA TYR A 54 -26.90 -30.43 3.99
C TYR A 54 -25.50 -30.00 3.58
N LEU A 55 -24.47 -30.81 3.85
CA LEU A 55 -23.10 -30.50 3.43
C LEU A 55 -22.97 -30.49 1.91
N GLY A 56 -23.60 -31.44 1.22
CA GLY A 56 -23.65 -31.46 -0.24
C GLY A 56 -24.29 -30.20 -0.83
N ALA A 57 -25.44 -29.78 -0.28
CA ALA A 57 -26.13 -28.57 -0.68
C ALA A 57 -25.31 -27.30 -0.37
N LYS A 58 -24.63 -27.25 0.78
CA LYS A 58 -23.74 -26.14 1.15
C LYS A 58 -22.55 -26.04 0.19
N ILE A 59 -21.88 -27.14 -0.10
CA ILE A 59 -20.75 -27.20 -1.04
C ILE A 59 -21.21 -26.81 -2.45
N ALA A 60 -22.34 -27.34 -2.90
CA ALA A 60 -22.92 -26.99 -4.19
C ALA A 60 -23.28 -25.50 -4.25
N GLY A 61 -23.84 -24.94 -3.18
CA GLY A 61 -24.18 -23.52 -3.05
C GLY A 61 -22.95 -22.61 -3.07
N ASP A 62 -21.91 -22.95 -2.32
CA ASP A 62 -20.64 -22.20 -2.28
C ASP A 62 -19.96 -22.22 -3.67
N ASN A 63 -19.93 -23.39 -4.32
CA ASN A 63 -19.37 -23.54 -5.67
C ASN A 63 -20.20 -22.80 -6.72
N ALA A 64 -21.54 -22.86 -6.66
CA ALA A 64 -22.42 -22.14 -7.56
C ALA A 64 -22.25 -20.62 -7.42
N THR A 65 -22.12 -20.13 -6.19
CA THR A 65 -21.86 -18.71 -5.93
C THR A 65 -20.50 -18.28 -6.48
N LYS A 66 -19.47 -19.12 -6.33
CA LYS A 66 -18.14 -18.86 -6.90
C LYS A 66 -18.18 -18.79 -8.42
N LEU A 67 -18.80 -19.78 -9.07
CA LEU A 67 -18.96 -19.83 -10.53
C LEU A 67 -19.73 -18.62 -11.05
N MET A 68 -20.82 -18.24 -10.38
CA MET A 68 -21.60 -17.06 -10.75
C MET A 68 -20.75 -15.79 -10.70
N LYS A 69 -19.92 -15.62 -9.65
CA LYS A 69 -19.00 -14.46 -9.56
C LYS A 69 -17.98 -14.46 -10.68
N GLU A 70 -17.38 -15.61 -10.98
CA GLU A 70 -16.41 -15.74 -12.07
C GLU A 70 -17.03 -15.45 -13.43
N GLN A 71 -18.27 -15.91 -13.66
CA GLN A 71 -19.05 -15.60 -14.87
C GLN A 71 -19.35 -14.11 -15.00
N VAL A 72 -19.76 -13.43 -13.93
CA VAL A 72 -20.01 -11.97 -13.94
C VAL A 72 -18.72 -11.21 -14.27
N ILE A 73 -17.61 -11.59 -13.64
CA ILE A 73 -16.29 -11.00 -13.92
C ILE A 73 -15.90 -11.22 -15.38
N MET A 74 -16.03 -12.45 -15.89
CA MET A 74 -15.66 -12.79 -17.26
C MET A 74 -16.57 -12.07 -18.28
N SER A 75 -17.86 -11.94 -17.97
CA SER A 75 -18.80 -11.18 -18.80
C SER A 75 -18.39 -9.71 -18.92
N ASP A 76 -18.03 -9.06 -17.82
CA ASP A 76 -17.55 -7.66 -17.82
C ASP A 76 -16.21 -7.51 -18.56
N LEU A 77 -15.28 -8.46 -18.36
CA LEU A 77 -14.00 -8.49 -19.09
C LEU A 77 -14.20 -8.63 -20.60
N ASN A 78 -15.07 -9.55 -21.02
CA ASN A 78 -15.38 -9.81 -22.42
C ASN A 78 -16.07 -8.61 -23.08
N ALA A 79 -17.05 -8.02 -22.41
CA ALA A 79 -17.80 -6.86 -22.91
C ALA A 79 -16.89 -5.66 -23.19
N LYS A 80 -15.81 -5.53 -22.42
CA LYS A 80 -14.87 -4.40 -22.48
C LYS A 80 -13.48 -4.79 -22.99
N THR A 81 -13.33 -5.93 -23.68
CA THR A 81 -12.03 -6.50 -24.07
C THR A 81 -11.10 -5.48 -24.74
N ASN A 82 -11.58 -4.78 -25.76
CA ASN A 82 -10.75 -3.81 -26.50
C ASN A 82 -10.28 -2.66 -25.59
N LYS A 83 -11.16 -2.13 -24.74
CA LYS A 83 -10.83 -1.06 -23.80
C LYS A 83 -9.90 -1.53 -22.68
N ASN A 84 -10.09 -2.75 -22.19
CA ASN A 84 -9.19 -3.39 -21.24
C ASN A 84 -7.78 -3.53 -21.82
N LEU A 85 -7.66 -4.01 -23.06
CA LEU A 85 -6.37 -4.15 -23.73
C LEU A 85 -5.73 -2.79 -24.04
N GLU A 86 -6.50 -1.80 -24.48
CA GLU A 86 -6.03 -0.43 -24.71
C GLU A 86 -5.44 0.16 -23.43
N PHE A 87 -6.19 0.11 -22.33
CA PHE A 87 -5.73 0.55 -21.02
C PHE A 87 -4.48 -0.20 -20.54
N LEU A 88 -4.47 -1.53 -20.60
CA LEU A 88 -3.34 -2.35 -20.14
C LEU A 88 -2.09 -2.14 -20.99
N ASN A 89 -2.23 -1.85 -22.28
CA ASN A 89 -1.11 -1.51 -23.16
C ASN A 89 -0.43 -0.19 -22.79
N GLU A 90 -1.19 0.78 -22.28
CA GLU A 90 -0.61 2.00 -21.73
C GLU A 90 -0.08 1.78 -20.31
N PHE A 91 -0.82 1.02 -19.50
CA PHE A 91 -0.47 0.76 -18.10
C PHE A 91 0.82 -0.05 -17.96
N GLN A 92 1.09 -1.01 -18.84
CA GLN A 92 2.32 -1.82 -18.80
C GLN A 92 3.60 -0.95 -18.90
N VAL A 93 3.54 0.26 -19.45
CA VAL A 93 4.73 1.13 -19.48
C VAL A 93 5.19 1.50 -18.07
N PHE A 94 4.29 1.48 -17.08
CA PHE A 94 4.62 1.71 -15.68
C PHE A 94 5.37 0.56 -15.03
N THR A 95 5.22 -0.69 -15.51
CA THR A 95 5.90 -1.87 -14.92
C THR A 95 7.42 -1.75 -14.97
N LYS A 96 7.93 -0.92 -15.90
CA LYS A 96 9.35 -0.63 -16.08
C LYS A 96 9.89 0.48 -15.16
N ASN A 97 9.04 1.13 -14.35
CA ASN A 97 9.49 2.21 -13.48
C ASN A 97 10.45 1.66 -12.41
N PRO A 98 11.64 2.26 -12.21
CA PRO A 98 12.62 1.81 -11.23
C PRO A 98 12.07 1.64 -9.82
N LEU A 99 11.10 2.47 -9.41
CA LEU A 99 10.45 2.38 -8.09
C LEU A 99 9.80 1.03 -7.82
N LEU A 100 9.24 0.40 -8.85
CA LEU A 100 8.46 -0.84 -8.69
C LEU A 100 9.36 -2.06 -8.48
N ASN A 101 10.66 -1.92 -8.75
CA ASN A 101 11.66 -2.97 -8.58
C ASN A 101 12.47 -2.81 -7.29
N VAL A 102 12.14 -1.82 -6.45
CA VAL A 102 12.80 -1.60 -5.17
C VAL A 102 12.23 -2.59 -4.17
N ASN A 103 13.09 -3.37 -3.52
CA ASN A 103 12.67 -4.16 -2.37
C ASN A 103 12.53 -3.25 -1.15
N PRO A 104 11.31 -3.06 -0.59
CA PRO A 104 11.10 -2.20 0.57
C PRO A 104 11.78 -2.70 1.86
N SER A 105 12.25 -3.96 1.89
CA SER A 105 13.05 -4.51 2.99
C SER A 105 14.55 -4.28 2.85
N ASP A 106 15.03 -3.91 1.65
CA ASP A 106 16.41 -3.47 1.49
C ASP A 106 16.53 -2.11 2.17
N ASN A 107 17.43 -2.03 3.13
CA ASN A 107 17.72 -0.86 3.96
C ASN A 107 18.38 0.30 3.14
N PHE A 108 18.11 0.35 1.84
CA PHE A 108 18.63 1.26 0.82
C PHE A 108 18.02 2.66 0.94
N LEU A 109 16.77 2.73 1.39
CA LEU A 109 16.00 3.95 1.57
C LEU A 109 16.31 4.72 2.86
N GLY A 110 17.10 4.12 3.75
CA GLY A 110 17.36 4.63 5.11
C GLY A 110 18.75 5.17 5.36
N LYS A 111 19.63 5.28 4.35
CA LYS A 111 21.05 5.62 4.58
C LYS A 111 21.54 6.93 3.95
N LYS A 112 20.92 7.41 2.87
CA LYS A 112 21.38 8.64 2.18
C LYS A 112 20.23 9.51 1.70
N LEU A 113 20.32 10.82 1.98
CA LEU A 113 19.36 11.82 1.49
C LEU A 113 19.27 11.86 -0.04
N MET A 114 20.37 11.57 -0.75
CA MET A 114 20.38 11.42 -2.22
C MET A 114 19.39 10.36 -2.71
N SER A 115 19.37 9.17 -2.08
CA SER A 115 18.48 8.09 -2.50
C SER A 115 17.03 8.50 -2.34
N TYR A 116 16.72 9.18 -1.24
CA TYR A 116 15.40 9.74 -1.00
C TYR A 116 14.97 10.71 -2.10
N GLU A 117 15.83 11.67 -2.47
CA GLU A 117 15.52 12.63 -3.54
C GLU A 117 15.29 11.95 -4.90
N PHE A 118 16.08 10.93 -5.24
CA PHE A 118 15.85 10.12 -6.43
C PHE A 118 14.45 9.50 -6.44
N PHE A 119 14.05 8.85 -5.35
CA PHE A 119 12.74 8.20 -5.27
C PHE A 119 11.58 9.20 -5.26
N MET A 120 11.75 10.39 -4.68
CA MET A 120 10.76 11.45 -4.79
C MET A 120 10.50 11.81 -6.24
N ARG A 121 11.56 12.06 -7.03
CA ARG A 121 11.45 12.43 -8.45
C ARG A 121 10.76 11.35 -9.27
N GLU A 122 11.14 10.10 -9.06
CA GLU A 122 10.48 8.98 -9.74
C GLU A 122 9.00 8.86 -9.37
N ASN A 123 8.62 9.18 -8.12
CA ASN A 123 7.22 9.12 -7.69
C ASN A 123 6.41 10.26 -8.31
N VAL A 124 6.98 11.46 -8.40
CA VAL A 124 6.35 12.60 -9.08
C VAL A 124 6.09 12.26 -10.55
N ASN A 125 7.09 11.71 -11.24
CA ASN A 125 6.98 11.27 -12.62
C ASN A 125 5.96 10.15 -12.82
N LEU A 126 5.91 9.19 -11.89
CA LEU A 126 4.92 8.12 -11.93
C LEU A 126 3.51 8.69 -11.71
N ASN A 127 3.33 9.52 -10.69
CA ASN A 127 2.03 10.08 -10.33
C ASN A 127 1.43 10.92 -11.45
N SER A 128 2.23 11.78 -12.11
CA SER A 128 1.74 12.60 -13.22
C SER A 128 1.20 11.76 -14.37
N ARG A 129 1.91 10.68 -14.73
CA ARG A 129 1.48 9.76 -15.79
C ARG A 129 0.29 8.89 -15.39
N LEU A 130 0.15 8.52 -14.11
CA LEU A 130 -1.04 7.83 -13.62
C LEU A 130 -2.29 8.73 -13.67
N ILE A 131 -2.14 10.02 -13.32
CA ILE A 131 -3.21 11.02 -13.46
C ILE A 131 -3.59 11.17 -14.94
N GLU A 132 -2.61 11.26 -15.84
CA GLU A 132 -2.84 11.33 -17.28
C GLU A 132 -3.64 10.12 -17.79
N LEU A 133 -3.21 8.89 -17.43
CA LEU A 133 -3.94 7.68 -17.81
C LEU A 133 -5.38 7.68 -17.27
N ASN A 134 -5.58 8.11 -16.02
CA ASN A 134 -6.91 8.20 -15.42
C ASN A 134 -7.80 9.25 -16.10
N SER A 135 -7.21 10.31 -16.68
CA SER A 135 -7.97 11.38 -17.33
C SER A 135 -8.62 10.97 -18.66
N LYS A 136 -8.15 9.88 -19.28
CA LYS A 136 -8.65 9.36 -20.57
C LYS A 136 -10.01 8.64 -20.47
N ASP A 137 -10.55 8.49 -19.26
CA ASP A 137 -11.86 7.88 -18.95
C ASP A 137 -12.18 6.59 -19.73
N TYR A 138 -11.28 5.61 -19.65
CA TYR A 138 -11.55 4.30 -20.22
C TYR A 138 -12.75 3.63 -19.53
N ASP A 139 -13.69 3.17 -20.34
CA ASP A 139 -14.73 2.23 -19.90
C ASP A 139 -14.14 0.81 -19.83
N VAL A 140 -13.32 0.58 -18.80
CA VAL A 140 -12.69 -0.71 -18.50
C VAL A 140 -13.50 -1.50 -17.48
N SER A 141 -13.22 -2.79 -17.39
CA SER A 141 -13.84 -3.68 -16.41
C SER A 141 -13.51 -3.25 -14.98
N SER A 142 -14.45 -3.45 -14.07
CA SER A 142 -14.30 -3.06 -12.65
C SER A 142 -13.14 -3.76 -11.97
N ILE A 143 -12.81 -4.99 -12.37
CA ILE A 143 -11.69 -5.76 -11.81
C ILE A 143 -10.32 -5.18 -12.20
N ILE A 144 -10.26 -4.36 -13.25
CA ILE A 144 -9.06 -3.61 -13.68
C ILE A 144 -9.10 -2.20 -13.11
N LYS A 145 -10.24 -1.50 -13.23
CA LYS A 145 -10.40 -0.08 -12.83
C LYS A 145 -10.21 0.11 -11.33
N PHE A 146 -10.87 -0.68 -10.50
CA PHE A 146 -10.89 -0.47 -9.05
C PHE A 146 -9.49 -0.63 -8.40
N PRO A 147 -8.70 -1.67 -8.69
CA PRO A 147 -7.33 -1.75 -8.19
C PRO A 147 -6.46 -0.58 -8.65
N PHE A 148 -6.59 -0.16 -9.92
CA PHE A 148 -5.86 0.99 -10.45
C PHE A 148 -6.20 2.30 -9.72
N GLU A 149 -7.49 2.62 -9.54
CA GLU A 149 -7.94 3.81 -8.82
C GLU A 149 -7.46 3.82 -7.36
N SER A 150 -7.50 2.66 -6.70
CA SER A 150 -6.97 2.48 -5.36
C SER A 150 -5.47 2.81 -5.30
N TRP A 151 -4.70 2.35 -6.29
CA TRP A 151 -3.27 2.59 -6.39
C TRP A 151 -2.93 4.05 -6.70
N LEU A 152 -3.67 4.68 -7.62
CA LEU A 152 -3.57 6.11 -7.91
C LEU A 152 -3.85 6.96 -6.68
N LYS A 153 -4.85 6.59 -5.86
CA LYS A 153 -5.14 7.30 -4.60
C LYS A 153 -3.95 7.26 -3.63
N ILE A 154 -3.28 6.12 -3.52
CA ILE A 154 -2.07 5.98 -2.70
C ILE A 154 -0.93 6.81 -3.30
N SER A 155 -0.74 6.76 -4.62
CA SER A 155 0.24 7.59 -5.35
C SER A 155 0.06 9.07 -5.07
N ASN A 156 -1.17 9.58 -5.14
CA ASN A 156 -1.49 10.97 -4.82
C ASN A 156 -1.18 11.33 -3.35
N THR A 157 -1.40 10.39 -2.44
CA THR A 157 -1.06 10.57 -1.02
C THR A 157 0.45 10.69 -0.84
N ILE A 158 1.23 9.86 -1.54
CA ILE A 158 2.70 9.94 -1.56
C ILE A 158 3.16 11.28 -2.15
N TYR A 159 2.61 11.68 -3.29
CA TYR A 159 2.91 12.97 -3.92
C TYR A 159 2.68 14.16 -2.98
N ASN A 160 1.58 14.15 -2.22
CA ASN A 160 1.31 15.19 -1.23
C ASN A 160 2.35 15.22 -0.10
N GLN A 161 2.87 14.07 0.32
CA GLN A 161 3.96 14.02 1.31
C GLN A 161 5.28 14.52 0.73
N ILE A 162 5.60 14.15 -0.51
CA ILE A 162 6.76 14.69 -1.24
C ILE A 162 6.69 16.21 -1.29
N SER A 163 5.55 16.79 -1.68
CA SER A 163 5.37 18.24 -1.73
C SER A 163 5.55 18.92 -0.37
N ARG A 164 5.23 18.25 0.75
CA ARG A 164 5.51 18.78 2.10
C ARG A 164 7.00 18.79 2.37
N ILE A 165 7.71 17.72 2.01
CA ILE A 165 9.14 17.57 2.24
C ILE A 165 9.92 18.57 1.39
N ASP A 166 9.57 18.74 0.11
CA ASP A 166 10.15 19.74 -0.78
C ASP A 166 10.02 21.17 -0.21
N LYS A 167 8.87 21.49 0.42
CA LYS A 167 8.68 22.78 1.10
C LYS A 167 9.50 22.92 2.39
N MET A 168 9.79 21.82 3.07
CA MET A 168 10.60 21.83 4.30
C MET A 168 12.09 22.02 4.02
N ILE A 169 12.61 21.49 2.91
CA ILE A 169 14.04 21.57 2.56
C ILE A 169 14.61 22.99 2.65
N PRO A 170 14.05 24.03 2.00
CA PRO A 170 14.58 25.38 2.12
C PRO A 170 14.40 25.97 3.52
N ILE A 171 13.32 25.62 4.23
CA ILE A 171 13.05 26.09 5.60
C ILE A 171 14.13 25.57 6.57
N ILE A 172 14.53 24.31 6.42
CA ILE A 172 15.59 23.69 7.22
C ILE A 172 16.91 24.44 7.03
N LEU A 173 17.29 24.75 5.78
CA LEU A 173 18.51 25.52 5.50
C LEU A 173 18.47 26.90 6.16
N SER A 174 17.39 27.65 5.95
CA SER A 174 17.22 28.98 6.52
C SER A 174 17.29 28.95 8.06
N ASN A 175 16.64 27.98 8.69
CA ASN A 175 16.68 27.81 10.15
C ASN A 175 18.07 27.45 10.66
N TYR A 176 18.79 26.58 9.95
CA TYR A 176 20.16 26.23 10.28
C TYR A 176 21.09 27.44 10.21
N ILE A 177 21.00 28.26 9.17
CA ILE A 177 21.81 29.49 9.04
C ILE A 177 21.44 30.49 10.14
N LEU A 178 20.15 30.71 10.43
CA LEU A 178 19.69 31.58 11.51
C LEU A 178 20.31 31.19 12.86
N GLN A 179 20.35 29.88 13.15
CA GLN A 179 20.95 29.36 14.38
C GLN A 179 22.47 29.55 14.41
N LYS A 180 23.17 29.21 13.32
CA LYS A 180 24.62 29.26 13.22
C LYS A 180 25.17 30.69 13.33
N GLU A 181 24.49 31.64 12.68
CA GLU A 181 24.83 33.07 12.69
C GLU A 181 24.21 33.84 13.86
N LYS A 182 23.45 33.16 14.74
CA LYS A 182 22.76 33.75 15.90
C LYS A 182 21.84 34.92 15.54
N ILE A 183 21.18 34.83 14.39
CA ILE A 183 20.23 35.85 13.90
C ILE A 183 18.86 35.64 14.56
N ASN A 184 18.23 36.72 14.99
CA ASN A 184 16.90 36.64 15.62
C ASN A 184 15.81 36.28 14.58
N LYS A 185 15.35 35.02 14.61
CA LYS A 185 14.28 34.48 13.75
C LYS A 185 12.93 35.19 13.87
N GLU A 186 12.67 35.93 14.95
CA GLU A 186 11.44 36.70 15.13
C GLU A 186 11.46 38.00 14.32
N LEU A 187 12.66 38.53 14.06
CA LEU A 187 12.86 39.80 13.37
C LEU A 187 13.30 39.61 11.91
N TYR A 188 13.83 38.43 11.54
CA TYR A 188 14.41 38.22 10.23
C TYR A 188 13.98 36.89 9.57
N ILE A 189 13.98 36.89 8.24
CA ILE A 189 13.89 35.73 7.34
C ILE A 189 15.22 35.63 6.61
N ILE A 190 15.63 34.40 6.30
CA ILE A 190 16.75 34.14 5.40
C ILE A 190 16.22 33.55 4.11
N GLU A 191 16.56 34.18 2.99
CA GLU A 191 16.41 33.60 1.66
C GLU A 191 17.76 33.01 1.23
N THR A 192 17.74 31.77 0.77
CA THR A 192 18.92 31.02 0.34
C THR A 192 18.73 30.53 -1.08
N ALA A 193 19.84 30.25 -1.77
CA ALA A 193 19.77 29.42 -2.97
C ALA A 193 19.18 28.03 -2.65
N GLU A 194 18.57 27.39 -3.65
CA GLU A 194 18.06 26.03 -3.53
C GLU A 194 19.21 25.03 -3.28
N LEU A 195 19.01 24.13 -2.31
CA LEU A 195 19.93 23.05 -1.99
C LEU A 195 19.34 21.72 -2.45
N SER A 196 20.04 21.03 -3.35
CA SER A 196 19.73 19.63 -3.67
C SER A 196 20.32 18.71 -2.59
N LEU A 197 19.51 17.77 -2.11
CA LEU A 197 19.92 16.75 -1.14
C LEU A 197 21.01 15.82 -1.71
N SER A 198 21.01 15.61 -3.01
CA SER A 198 22.02 14.84 -3.76
C SER A 198 23.36 15.56 -3.72
N ASN A 199 23.38 16.87 -4.01
CA ASN A 199 24.59 17.68 -3.94
C ASN A 199 25.13 17.76 -2.50
N LEU A 200 24.24 17.88 -1.51
CA LEU A 200 24.62 17.85 -0.10
C LEU A 200 25.25 16.50 0.28
N THR A 201 24.67 15.39 -0.18
CA THR A 201 25.20 14.04 0.08
C THR A 201 26.59 13.88 -0.52
N LEU A 202 26.80 14.28 -1.78
CA LEU A 202 28.12 14.24 -2.44
C LEU A 202 29.15 15.09 -1.69
N ALA A 203 28.79 16.32 -1.34
CA ALA A 203 29.66 17.21 -0.60
C ALA A 203 30.07 16.63 0.76
N MET A 204 29.13 15.99 1.47
CA MET A 204 29.38 15.30 2.74
C MET A 204 30.37 14.14 2.57
N GLU A 205 30.24 13.33 1.52
CA GLU A 205 31.17 12.21 1.25
C GLU A 205 32.60 12.70 0.99
N GLU A 206 32.72 13.85 0.36
CA GLU A 206 33.99 14.51 0.08
C GLU A 206 34.49 15.39 1.25
N ASN A 207 33.74 15.46 2.36
CA ASN A 207 33.98 16.35 3.51
C ASN A 207 34.24 17.81 3.10
N LYS A 208 33.46 18.32 2.14
CA LYS A 208 33.60 19.69 1.62
C LYS A 208 33.04 20.72 2.59
N VAL A 209 33.63 21.91 2.56
CA VAL A 209 33.00 23.12 3.09
C VAL A 209 32.16 23.74 1.98
N LEU A 210 30.89 24.00 2.27
CA LEU A 210 29.93 24.60 1.35
C LEU A 210 29.86 26.11 1.59
N GLU A 211 30.05 26.89 0.54
CA GLU A 211 29.82 28.34 0.57
C GLU A 211 28.35 28.61 0.19
N PHE A 212 27.57 29.15 1.12
CA PHE A 212 26.19 29.57 0.87
C PHE A 212 26.08 31.07 0.86
N ARG A 213 25.49 31.59 -0.21
CA ARG A 213 25.02 32.98 -0.28
C ARG A 213 23.58 33.04 0.22
N TYR A 214 23.31 34.00 1.10
CA TYR A 214 21.99 34.21 1.65
C TYR A 214 21.68 35.69 1.84
N HIS A 215 20.39 36.02 1.75
CA HIS A 215 19.87 37.36 2.00
C HIS A 215 19.13 37.37 3.32
N ILE A 216 19.48 38.33 4.17
CA ILE A 216 18.73 38.59 5.40
C ILE A 216 17.63 39.59 5.06
N LEU A 217 16.39 39.26 5.41
CA LEU A 217 15.23 40.13 5.20
C LEU A 217 14.56 40.42 6.55
N TYR A 218 14.22 41.68 6.81
CA TYR A 218 13.46 42.05 8.00
C TYR A 218 12.01 41.58 7.90
N LYS A 219 11.47 40.97 8.96
CA LYS A 219 10.05 40.62 9.09
C LYS A 219 9.27 41.86 9.52
N PRO A 220 8.45 42.47 8.64
CA PRO A 220 7.66 43.62 9.04
C PRO A 220 6.61 43.19 10.06
N LYS A 221 6.51 43.92 11.18
CA LYS A 221 5.48 43.68 12.22
C LYS A 221 4.07 44.06 11.76
N LYS A 222 3.96 44.87 10.70
CA LYS A 222 2.70 45.32 10.10
C LYS A 222 2.82 45.32 8.58
N PRO A 223 1.77 44.98 7.81
CA PRO A 223 1.81 44.88 6.36
C PRO A 223 2.22 46.16 5.61
N PHE A 224 2.19 47.32 6.27
CA PHE A 224 2.55 48.63 5.69
C PHE A 224 3.87 49.22 6.23
N ASP A 225 4.62 48.47 7.02
CA ASP A 225 5.93 48.91 7.53
C ASP A 225 7.01 48.69 6.45
N LEU A 226 6.91 49.45 5.35
CA LEU A 226 7.80 49.42 4.17
C LEU A 226 9.20 50.00 4.45
N LYS A 227 9.59 50.18 5.72
CA LYS A 227 10.91 50.73 6.08
C LYS A 227 11.99 49.73 5.69
N ARG A 228 12.51 49.95 4.48
CA ARG A 228 13.76 49.44 3.87
C ARG A 228 14.05 47.99 4.26
N TYR A 229 13.69 47.05 3.39
CA TYR A 229 14.29 45.71 3.38
C TYR A 229 15.79 45.87 3.56
N TYR A 230 16.30 45.52 4.74
CA TYR A 230 17.73 45.56 5.00
C TYR A 230 18.32 44.37 4.24
N ASN A 231 18.52 44.54 2.94
CA ASN A 231 19.05 43.49 2.09
C ASN A 231 20.57 43.50 2.24
N ARG A 232 21.07 42.54 3.01
CA ARG A 232 22.50 42.30 3.12
C ARG A 232 22.78 40.94 2.52
N ASP A 233 23.60 40.95 1.48
CA ASP A 233 24.18 39.75 0.90
C ASP A 233 25.25 39.25 1.87
N CYS A 234 25.04 38.05 2.38
CA CYS A 234 25.94 37.40 3.32
C CYS A 234 26.46 36.10 2.71
N ILE A 235 27.65 35.71 3.15
CA ILE A 235 28.29 34.46 2.78
C ILE A 235 28.58 33.70 4.07
N ILE A 236 28.19 32.43 4.12
CA ILE A 236 28.52 31.52 5.22
C ILE A 236 29.20 30.28 4.67
N ASN A 237 30.25 29.84 5.37
CA ASN A 237 30.93 28.58 5.12
C ASN A 237 30.40 27.53 6.09
N ILE A 238 29.79 26.48 5.55
CA ILE A 238 29.14 25.42 6.33
C ILE A 238 29.84 24.10 6.05
N ASP A 239 30.26 23.41 7.11
CA ASP A 239 30.69 22.02 7.02
C ASP A 239 29.55 21.14 6.49
N SER A 240 29.78 20.47 5.34
CA SER A 240 28.75 19.67 4.67
C SER A 240 28.26 18.51 5.53
N LYS A 241 29.10 17.94 6.38
CA LYS A 241 28.74 16.83 7.26
C LYS A 241 27.82 17.26 8.38
N ASP A 242 28.11 18.40 9.00
CA ASP A 242 27.24 19.01 10.01
C ASP A 242 25.87 19.35 9.43
N LEU A 243 25.82 19.98 8.24
CA LEU A 243 24.58 20.30 7.55
C LEU A 243 23.79 19.04 7.15
N TYR A 244 24.48 18.03 6.62
CA TYR A 244 23.86 16.74 6.26
C TYR A 244 23.19 16.09 7.47
N ASN A 245 23.90 16.00 8.61
CA ASN A 245 23.35 15.42 9.84
C ASN A 245 22.14 16.22 10.34
N HIS A 246 22.17 17.55 10.20
CA HIS A 246 21.03 18.39 10.55
C HIS A 246 19.79 18.06 9.69
N TYR A 247 19.96 17.95 8.37
CA TYR A 247 18.88 17.55 7.47
C TYR A 247 18.36 16.15 7.76
N GLU A 248 19.25 15.19 8.00
CA GLU A 248 18.87 13.81 8.33
C GLU A 248 17.99 13.76 9.58
N ASN A 249 18.35 14.53 10.62
CA ASN A 249 17.59 14.62 11.85
C ASN A 249 16.22 15.30 11.66
N GLU A 250 16.18 16.45 10.99
CA GLU A 250 14.95 17.22 10.79
C GLU A 250 13.95 16.50 9.86
N LEU A 251 14.44 15.77 8.86
CA LEU A 251 13.59 15.04 7.91
C LEU A 251 13.24 13.61 8.35
N TYR A 252 13.89 13.08 9.39
CA TYR A 252 13.79 11.67 9.79
C TYR A 252 12.35 11.15 9.87
N ASN A 253 11.48 11.84 10.62
CA ASN A 253 10.11 11.40 10.83
C ASN A 253 9.28 11.45 9.54
N VAL A 254 9.48 12.48 8.72
CA VAL A 254 8.70 12.70 7.50
C VAL A 254 9.12 11.71 6.42
N ILE A 255 10.42 11.46 6.27
CA ILE A 255 10.95 10.40 5.41
C ILE A 255 10.41 9.04 5.87
N LYS A 256 10.42 8.74 7.17
CA LYS A 256 9.87 7.49 7.71
C LYS A 256 8.40 7.29 7.37
N GLU A 257 7.57 8.34 7.41
CA GLU A 257 6.17 8.27 6.99
C GLU A 257 6.03 8.03 5.48
N TYR A 258 6.81 8.76 4.66
CA TYR A 258 6.87 8.54 3.23
C TYR A 258 7.21 7.08 2.89
N LEU A 259 8.22 6.50 3.56
CA LEU A 259 8.62 5.11 3.34
C LEU A 259 7.50 4.13 3.66
N LYS A 260 6.74 4.34 4.75
CA LYS A 260 5.57 3.49 5.06
C LYS A 260 4.54 3.52 3.94
N LEU A 261 4.26 4.70 3.37
CA LEU A 261 3.33 4.84 2.26
C LEU A 261 3.86 4.16 1.00
N LEU A 262 5.16 4.28 0.71
CA LEU A 262 5.80 3.60 -0.41
C LEU A 262 5.67 2.07 -0.29
N VAL A 263 5.88 1.50 0.90
CA VAL A 263 5.66 0.06 1.13
C VAL A 263 4.21 -0.34 0.86
N ILE A 264 3.24 0.46 1.30
CA ILE A 264 1.81 0.21 1.05
C ILE A 264 1.51 0.27 -0.45
N PHE A 265 2.08 1.25 -1.15
CA PHE A 265 1.96 1.44 -2.59
C PHE A 265 2.48 0.24 -3.38
N LEU A 266 3.69 -0.23 -3.07
CA LEU A 266 4.29 -1.41 -3.71
C LEU A 266 3.47 -2.67 -3.45
N LYS A 267 3.00 -2.89 -2.21
CA LYS A 267 2.13 -4.03 -1.88
C LYS A 267 0.79 -4.00 -2.63
N HIS A 268 0.23 -2.82 -2.89
CA HIS A 268 -0.99 -2.72 -3.70
C HIS A 268 -0.71 -3.04 -5.17
N TYR A 269 0.40 -2.52 -5.70
CA TYR A 269 0.85 -2.86 -7.06
C TYR A 269 1.05 -4.37 -7.22
N GLU A 270 1.74 -5.02 -6.29
CA GLU A 270 1.97 -6.48 -6.33
C GLU A 270 0.67 -7.28 -6.42
N LYS A 271 -0.35 -6.87 -5.65
CA LYS A 271 -1.67 -7.52 -5.60
C LYS A 271 -2.55 -7.28 -6.82
N MET A 272 -2.19 -6.36 -7.71
CA MET A 272 -2.94 -6.17 -8.95
C MET A 272 -2.89 -7.43 -9.80
N LYS A 273 -4.07 -7.89 -10.23
CA LYS A 273 -4.20 -9.10 -11.05
C LYS A 273 -3.81 -8.88 -12.51
N PHE A 274 -4.00 -7.66 -13.01
CA PHE A 274 -3.75 -7.28 -14.39
C PHE A 274 -2.82 -6.09 -14.43
N LYS A 275 -1.61 -6.28 -14.96
CA LYS A 275 -0.57 -5.26 -15.14
C LYS A 275 -0.17 -5.15 -16.60
N GLU A 276 -0.33 -6.23 -17.34
CA GLU A 276 -0.01 -6.33 -18.76
C GLU A 276 -1.17 -6.97 -19.54
N PRO A 277 -1.25 -6.75 -20.86
CA PRO A 277 -2.24 -7.43 -21.72
C PRO A 277 -2.15 -8.96 -21.63
N THR A 278 -0.95 -9.50 -21.44
CA THR A 278 -0.66 -10.92 -21.28
C THR A 278 -1.36 -11.52 -20.05
N ASP A 279 -1.49 -10.77 -18.95
CA ASP A 279 -2.22 -11.20 -17.75
C ASP A 279 -3.70 -11.43 -18.07
N LEU A 280 -4.30 -10.54 -18.85
CA LEU A 280 -5.70 -10.66 -19.26
C LEU A 280 -5.90 -11.86 -20.19
N ILE A 281 -5.04 -12.01 -21.20
CA ILE A 281 -5.11 -13.13 -22.15
C ILE A 281 -4.96 -14.46 -21.42
N LYS A 282 -4.00 -14.57 -20.51
CA LYS A 282 -3.77 -15.76 -19.69
C LYS A 282 -4.96 -16.07 -18.78
N TYR A 283 -5.51 -15.04 -18.13
CA TYR A 283 -6.67 -15.23 -17.26
C TYR A 283 -7.90 -15.72 -18.04
N SER A 284 -8.15 -15.17 -19.22
CA SER A 284 -9.24 -15.61 -20.08
C SER A 284 -9.03 -17.04 -20.60
N SER A 285 -7.81 -17.40 -21.02
CA SER A 285 -7.53 -18.76 -21.51
C SER A 285 -7.66 -19.82 -20.41
N GLU A 286 -7.20 -19.53 -19.19
CA GLU A 286 -7.36 -20.41 -18.03
C GLU A 286 -8.84 -20.65 -17.72
N TYR A 287 -9.68 -19.62 -17.82
CA TYR A 287 -11.12 -19.75 -17.58
C TYR A 287 -11.84 -20.66 -18.59
N TYR A 288 -11.51 -20.56 -19.88
CA TYR A 288 -12.12 -21.41 -20.92
C TYR A 288 -11.52 -22.82 -20.99
N SER A 289 -10.45 -23.09 -20.23
CA SER A 289 -9.84 -24.42 -20.11
C SER A 289 -10.40 -25.27 -18.96
N LEU A 290 -11.25 -24.68 -18.10
CA LEU A 290 -11.99 -25.33 -17.02
C LEU A 290 -13.32 -25.91 -17.52
#